data_AF-A0A838P6Z6-F1
#
_entry.id   AF-A0A838P6Z6-F1
#
_cell.length_a   1.000
_cell.length_b   1.000
_cell.length_c   1.000
_cell.angle_alpha   90.00
_cell.angle_beta   90.00
_cell.angle_gamma   90.00
#
_symmetry.space_group_name_H-M   'P 1'
#
loop_
_entity.id
_entity.type
_entity.pdbx_description
1 polymer ?
#
loop_
_entity_poly.entity_id
_entity_poly.type
_entity_poly.pdbx_seq_one_letter_code
_entity_poly.pdbx_strand_id
1 'polypeptide(L)'
;MPAGGAHAQRPAPGRQRSSATDARQFIQDAERRLEELGIKLNRAAWVGSNFITDDTEALSADAEEEYNVAVQQLATAARRFDGVKLPADQRRTLTRLRLLLAAPPPGIPAEATELTRLTTSMQADYGKGTYCRKQKECLQINDLSRILAESRDPAELLDAWQGWHRVGAPLRKPYTRFVELSNKGARGLGASDLGALWRSGYDMPPEAFAEEVERLWGQVRPLYLSLHAYVRSRLTEKYGPELVPPGGMIPAHLLGNMWAQEWGNIYDVVAPRGVAAQGYDLTELLRARKVDQLRMVRYGERFFTSLGLPALPATFWERSLIVKPRDREVVCHASAWNIDDEEDVRIKMCTEVSGEDFVTVHHELGHNYYSLAYKDQPYLFKSGAHDGFHEAVGDAIALAITPEYLRTVRLLDRVPTEASDTALLLRQAMDKVAFLPFGLLIDQWRWKVFSGEIKPAEYNASWWKLRNSYQGVSAPLPRTEADFDPGAKFHVPGNTPYTRYFLARILQFQFYRALCREAGYKGPMHRCSFFGSKEAGHKLEAMLAMGASRPWPEVLHAMTGEREMDAGAMVEYFAPLAAWLDRQNRGRQLGWTDRRPAKRR
;
A
#
# COMPACT_ATOMS: atom_id res chain seq x y z
N MET A 1 76.77 2.41 38.24
CA MET A 1 75.38 2.91 38.10
C MET A 1 75.40 4.11 37.17
N PRO A 2 74.70 4.04 36.03
CA PRO A 2 74.02 5.23 35.55
C PRO A 2 72.56 4.98 35.10
N ALA A 3 71.73 5.96 35.45
CA ALA A 3 70.52 6.49 34.84
C ALA A 3 69.68 5.61 33.89
N GLY A 4 68.46 5.28 34.33
CA GLY A 4 67.37 4.83 33.49
C GLY A 4 66.70 5.99 32.75
N GLY A 5 66.61 5.88 31.42
CA GLY A 5 65.80 6.73 30.57
C GLY A 5 64.42 6.11 30.35
N ALA A 6 63.37 6.77 30.84
CA ALA A 6 61.99 6.41 30.56
C ALA A 6 61.63 6.89 29.15
N HIS A 7 61.40 5.96 28.22
CA HIS A 7 60.80 6.25 26.92
C HIS A 7 59.31 6.57 27.12
N ALA A 8 58.95 7.83 26.96
CA ALA A 8 57.55 8.25 26.83
C ALA A 8 56.95 7.69 25.53
N GLN A 9 55.99 6.77 25.66
CA GLN A 9 55.17 6.32 24.54
C GLN A 9 54.34 7.50 24.02
N ARG A 10 54.50 7.82 22.73
CA ARG A 10 53.63 8.76 22.02
C ARG A 10 52.18 8.23 22.04
N PRO A 11 51.17 9.07 22.35
CA PRO A 11 49.78 8.66 22.25
C PRO A 11 49.46 8.34 20.79
N ALA A 12 48.78 7.22 20.56
CA ALA A 12 48.24 6.85 19.26
C ALA A 12 47.39 8.03 18.72
N PRO A 13 47.42 8.32 17.40
CA PRO A 13 46.60 9.37 16.82
C PRO A 13 45.12 9.07 17.15
N GLY A 14 44.50 9.95 17.93
CA GLY A 14 43.11 9.79 18.33
C GLY A 14 42.24 9.70 17.08
N ARG A 15 41.34 8.70 17.03
CA ARG A 15 40.30 8.61 16.00
C ARG A 15 39.62 9.97 15.87
N GLN A 16 39.90 10.66 14.76
CA GLN A 16 39.30 11.94 14.45
C GLN A 16 37.77 11.73 14.45
N ARG A 17 37.05 12.43 15.34
CA ARG A 17 35.59 12.33 15.40
C ARG A 17 35.03 12.85 14.08
N SER A 18 34.17 12.08 13.43
CA SER A 18 33.50 12.48 12.19
C SER A 18 32.79 13.82 12.37
N SER A 19 32.89 14.68 11.36
CA SER A 19 32.30 16.03 11.33
C SER A 19 31.08 16.11 10.41
N ALA A 20 30.38 17.25 10.44
CA ALA A 20 29.29 17.52 9.49
C ALA A 20 29.80 17.68 8.04
N THR A 21 31.05 18.11 7.84
CA THR A 21 31.67 18.17 6.52
C THR A 21 31.92 16.75 5.99
N ASP A 22 32.42 15.84 6.83
CA ASP A 22 32.61 14.44 6.46
C ASP A 22 31.28 13.75 6.12
N ALA A 23 30.20 14.12 6.82
CA ALA A 23 28.87 13.61 6.55
C ALA A 23 28.33 14.09 5.19
N ARG A 24 28.52 15.37 4.86
CA ARG A 24 28.14 15.93 3.55
C ARG A 24 28.86 15.21 2.40
N GLN A 25 30.17 15.04 2.51
CA GLN A 25 30.96 14.35 1.50
C GLN A 25 30.49 12.89 1.35
N PHE A 26 30.29 12.20 2.47
CA PHE A 26 29.76 10.83 2.46
C PHE A 26 28.40 10.73 1.77
N ILE A 27 27.49 11.66 2.04
CA ILE A 27 26.16 11.69 1.42
C ILE A 27 26.28 11.85 -0.10
N GLN A 28 27.08 12.81 -0.57
CA GLN A 28 27.27 13.05 -2.01
C GLN A 28 27.86 11.83 -2.72
N ASP A 29 28.81 11.15 -2.10
CA ASP A 29 29.41 9.93 -2.65
C ASP A 29 28.43 8.75 -2.62
N ALA A 30 27.63 8.63 -1.57
CA ALA A 30 26.59 7.62 -1.45
C ALA A 30 25.50 7.81 -2.50
N GLU A 31 24.99 9.02 -2.68
CA GLU A 31 23.94 9.34 -3.65
C GLU A 31 24.42 9.04 -5.07
N ARG A 32 25.60 9.52 -5.46
CA ARG A 32 26.15 9.24 -6.81
C ARG A 32 26.30 7.74 -7.08
N ARG A 33 26.85 6.98 -6.11
CA ARG A 33 27.01 5.53 -6.26
C ARG A 33 25.65 4.82 -6.36
N LEU A 34 24.68 5.20 -5.54
CA LEU A 34 23.37 4.57 -5.53
C LEU A 34 22.54 4.94 -6.75
N GLU A 35 22.67 6.15 -7.28
CA GLU A 35 22.04 6.57 -8.53
C GLU A 35 22.54 5.74 -9.71
N GLU A 36 23.85 5.57 -9.86
CA GLU A 36 24.44 4.73 -10.91
C GLU A 36 23.94 3.28 -10.84
N LEU A 37 23.93 2.69 -9.63
CA LEU A 37 23.44 1.33 -9.42
C LEU A 37 21.92 1.21 -9.57
N GLY A 38 21.18 2.23 -9.14
CA GLY A 38 19.72 2.30 -9.23
C GLY A 38 19.24 2.28 -10.67
N ILE A 39 19.88 3.04 -11.56
CA ILE A 39 19.58 3.02 -13.00
C ILE A 39 19.83 1.63 -13.59
N LYS A 40 20.94 0.96 -13.21
CA LYS A 40 21.25 -0.40 -13.65
C LYS A 40 20.16 -1.38 -13.18
N LEU A 41 19.78 -1.30 -11.91
CA LEU A 41 18.71 -2.10 -11.32
C LEU A 41 17.37 -1.88 -12.04
N ASN A 42 16.94 -0.63 -12.19
CA ASN A 42 15.67 -0.30 -12.81
C ASN A 42 15.58 -0.81 -14.26
N ARG A 43 16.67 -0.72 -15.03
CA ARG A 43 16.74 -1.27 -16.39
C ARG A 43 16.63 -2.79 -16.39
N ALA A 44 17.38 -3.49 -15.53
CA ALA A 44 17.35 -4.94 -15.44
C ALA A 44 15.96 -5.44 -14.99
N ALA A 45 15.39 -4.83 -13.95
CA ALA A 45 14.07 -5.15 -13.43
C ALA A 45 12.94 -4.86 -14.44
N TRP A 46 13.06 -3.78 -15.23
CA TRP A 46 12.13 -3.52 -16.33
C TRP A 46 12.16 -4.64 -17.36
N VAL A 47 13.37 -5.06 -17.80
CA VAL A 47 13.52 -6.16 -18.76
C VAL A 47 12.97 -7.46 -18.18
N GLY A 48 13.36 -7.84 -16.96
CA GLY A 48 12.86 -9.04 -16.28
C GLY A 48 11.34 -9.05 -16.13
N SER A 49 10.72 -7.89 -15.86
CA SER A 49 9.26 -7.78 -15.76
C SER A 49 8.52 -7.88 -17.10
N ASN A 50 9.21 -7.61 -18.22
CA ASN A 50 8.62 -7.57 -19.57
C ASN A 50 9.04 -8.76 -20.44
N PHE A 51 10.02 -9.55 -20.02
CA PHE A 51 10.56 -10.72 -20.72
C PHE A 51 10.97 -11.73 -19.66
N ILE A 52 10.04 -12.53 -19.14
CA ILE A 52 10.34 -13.47 -18.05
C ILE A 52 11.09 -14.68 -18.62
N THR A 53 12.38 -14.80 -18.32
CA THR A 53 13.28 -15.89 -18.72
C THR A 53 14.36 -16.10 -17.66
N ASP A 54 15.00 -17.27 -17.62
CA ASP A 54 16.09 -17.55 -16.67
C ASP A 54 17.19 -16.48 -16.73
N ASP A 55 17.58 -16.03 -17.94
CA ASP A 55 18.64 -15.04 -18.14
C ASP A 55 18.23 -13.64 -17.63
N THR A 56 17.01 -13.20 -17.90
CA THR A 56 16.53 -11.88 -17.48
C THR A 56 16.23 -11.82 -15.99
N GLU A 57 15.79 -12.93 -15.39
CA GLU A 57 15.68 -13.08 -13.95
C GLU A 57 17.06 -13.00 -13.29
N ALA A 58 18.06 -13.70 -13.83
CA ALA A 58 19.44 -13.64 -13.34
C ALA A 58 20.04 -12.22 -13.44
N LEU A 59 19.86 -11.54 -14.58
CA LEU A 59 20.32 -10.15 -14.75
C LEU A 59 19.67 -9.19 -13.75
N SER A 60 18.37 -9.34 -13.50
CA SER A 60 17.66 -8.54 -12.50
C SER A 60 18.16 -8.83 -11.09
N ALA A 61 18.37 -10.11 -10.76
CA ALA A 61 18.87 -10.53 -9.46
C ALA A 61 20.29 -10.02 -9.20
N ASP A 62 21.19 -10.10 -10.18
CA ASP A 62 22.57 -9.62 -10.07
C ASP A 62 22.62 -8.10 -9.81
N ALA A 63 21.80 -7.33 -10.54
CA ALA A 63 21.72 -5.88 -10.36
C ALA A 63 21.10 -5.50 -9.00
N GLU A 64 20.08 -6.25 -8.54
CA GLU A 64 19.47 -6.07 -7.24
C GLU A 64 20.44 -6.41 -6.10
N GLU A 65 21.21 -7.49 -6.23
CA GLU A 65 22.25 -7.85 -5.27
C GLU A 65 23.31 -6.75 -5.15
N GLU A 66 23.83 -6.26 -6.27
CA GLU A 66 24.85 -5.20 -6.28
C GLU A 66 24.34 -3.92 -5.60
N TYR A 67 23.11 -3.50 -5.91
CA TYR A 67 22.46 -2.34 -5.29
C TYR A 67 22.25 -2.56 -3.79
N ASN A 68 21.67 -3.69 -3.38
CA ASN A 68 21.38 -4.00 -1.98
C ASN A 68 22.66 -4.10 -1.12
N VAL A 69 23.72 -4.69 -1.66
CA VAL A 69 25.05 -4.73 -1.00
C VAL A 69 25.59 -3.31 -0.80
N ALA A 70 25.51 -2.46 -1.82
CA ALA A 70 25.95 -1.07 -1.71
C ALA A 70 25.15 -0.29 -0.65
N VAL A 71 23.82 -0.41 -0.67
CA VAL A 71 22.95 0.20 0.34
C VAL A 71 23.32 -0.26 1.74
N GLN A 72 23.49 -1.57 1.96
CA GLN A 72 23.87 -2.11 3.27
C GLN A 72 25.21 -1.56 3.76
N GLN A 73 26.23 -1.54 2.89
CA GLN A 73 27.55 -0.99 3.20
C GLN A 73 27.46 0.48 3.62
N LEU A 74 26.71 1.28 2.85
CA LEU A 74 26.53 2.70 3.08
C LEU A 74 25.71 2.97 4.35
N ALA A 75 24.58 2.28 4.55
CA ALA A 75 23.75 2.41 5.75
C ALA A 75 24.52 2.04 7.03
N THR A 76 25.38 1.01 6.97
CA THR A 76 26.27 0.63 8.07
C THR A 76 27.34 1.70 8.30
N ALA A 77 28.01 2.17 7.24
CA ALA A 77 29.03 3.20 7.33
C ALA A 77 28.48 4.53 7.89
N ALA A 78 27.22 4.86 7.58
CA ALA A 78 26.54 6.05 8.07
C ALA A 78 26.41 6.10 9.61
N ARG A 79 26.54 4.96 10.31
CA ARG A 79 26.50 4.89 11.79
C ARG A 79 27.60 5.73 12.45
N ARG A 80 28.71 5.98 11.77
CA ARG A 80 29.78 6.86 12.28
C ARG A 80 29.33 8.30 12.55
N PHE A 81 28.18 8.70 12.00
CA PHE A 81 27.61 10.03 12.15
C PHE A 81 26.48 10.11 13.20
N ASP A 82 26.15 9.03 13.91
CA ASP A 82 25.02 9.05 14.85
C ASP A 82 25.17 10.06 15.98
N GLY A 83 26.39 10.14 16.55
CA GLY A 83 26.72 11.11 17.61
C GLY A 83 27.12 12.51 17.10
N VAL A 84 27.05 12.76 15.79
CA VAL A 84 27.47 14.03 15.19
C VAL A 84 26.27 14.96 15.07
N LYS A 85 26.39 16.20 15.56
CA LYS A 85 25.38 17.23 15.32
C LYS A 85 25.41 17.62 13.84
N LEU A 86 24.38 17.21 13.10
CA LEU A 86 24.25 17.47 11.65
C LEU A 86 23.16 18.50 11.37
N PRO A 87 23.26 19.25 10.26
CA PRO A 87 22.12 19.92 9.64
C PRO A 87 20.93 18.97 9.42
N ALA A 88 19.70 19.51 9.44
CA ALA A 88 18.47 18.72 9.39
C ALA A 88 18.34 17.94 8.08
N ASP A 89 18.70 18.54 6.95
CA ASP A 89 18.77 17.94 5.62
C ASP A 89 19.70 16.72 5.63
N GLN A 90 20.94 16.87 6.12
CA GLN A 90 21.89 15.76 6.17
C GLN A 90 21.41 14.63 7.09
N ARG A 91 20.83 14.96 8.24
CA ARG A 91 20.27 13.95 9.15
C ARG A 91 19.15 13.19 8.48
N ARG A 92 18.26 13.89 7.77
CA ARG A 92 17.17 13.28 7.01
C ARG A 92 17.71 12.36 5.91
N THR A 93 18.70 12.80 5.12
CA THR A 93 19.32 11.96 4.08
C THR A 93 19.90 10.66 4.64
N LEU A 94 20.61 10.72 5.78
CA LEU A 94 21.14 9.51 6.44
C LEU A 94 20.03 8.60 6.99
N THR A 95 18.93 9.16 7.47
CA THR A 95 17.75 8.36 7.86
C THR A 95 17.14 7.66 6.65
N ARG A 96 16.99 8.36 5.51
CA ARG A 96 16.47 7.78 4.25
C ARG A 96 17.34 6.64 3.75
N LEU A 97 18.65 6.80 3.79
CA LEU A 97 19.61 5.73 3.45
C LEU A 97 19.40 4.45 4.26
N ARG A 98 19.06 4.56 5.56
CA ARG A 98 18.78 3.39 6.43
C ARG A 98 17.46 2.70 6.13
N LEU A 99 16.54 3.39 5.47
CA LEU A 99 15.18 2.93 5.16
C LEU A 99 15.07 2.31 3.77
N LEU A 100 16.13 2.37 2.95
CA LEU A 100 16.11 1.82 1.58
C LEU A 100 15.87 0.31 1.56
N LEU A 101 16.33 -0.44 2.57
CA LEU A 101 16.07 -1.88 2.69
C LEU A 101 14.94 -2.13 3.68
N ALA A 102 13.83 -2.72 3.20
CA ALA A 102 12.71 -3.10 4.04
C ALA A 102 13.07 -4.23 5.04
N ALA A 103 14.07 -5.06 4.74
CA ALA A 103 14.68 -5.99 5.68
C ALA A 103 16.21 -5.88 5.58
N PRO A 104 16.86 -5.02 6.38
CA PRO A 104 18.30 -4.90 6.34
C PRO A 104 18.95 -6.22 6.81
N PRO A 105 19.95 -6.75 6.08
CA PRO A 105 20.65 -7.96 6.50
C PRO A 105 21.51 -7.74 7.76
N PRO A 106 21.72 -8.80 8.58
CA PRO A 106 22.73 -8.81 9.62
C PRO A 106 24.14 -8.57 9.07
N GLY A 107 25.06 -8.11 9.92
CA GLY A 107 26.46 -7.93 9.54
C GLY A 107 27.25 -9.23 9.33
N ILE A 108 26.69 -10.39 9.67
CA ILE A 108 27.32 -11.70 9.48
C ILE A 108 26.97 -12.22 8.08
N PRO A 109 27.95 -12.46 7.17
CA PRO A 109 27.66 -12.84 5.78
C PRO A 109 26.78 -14.08 5.60
N ALA A 110 26.99 -15.11 6.43
CA ALA A 110 26.17 -16.33 6.39
C ALA A 110 24.70 -16.05 6.79
N GLU A 111 24.48 -15.20 7.78
CA GLU A 111 23.13 -14.79 8.21
C GLU A 111 22.47 -13.87 7.18
N ALA A 112 23.23 -12.99 6.52
CA ALA A 112 22.75 -12.15 5.43
C ALA A 112 22.29 -13.00 4.21
N THR A 113 23.08 -14.03 3.87
CA THR A 113 22.74 -15.00 2.82
C THR A 113 21.47 -15.78 3.19
N GLU A 114 21.37 -16.21 4.45
CA GLU A 114 20.18 -16.91 4.97
C GLU A 114 18.92 -16.03 4.88
N LEU A 115 19.02 -14.76 5.30
CA LEU A 115 17.90 -13.81 5.21
C LEU A 115 17.42 -13.63 3.77
N THR A 116 18.35 -13.42 2.83
CA THR A 116 18.06 -13.25 1.40
C THR A 116 17.30 -14.47 0.87
N ARG A 117 17.83 -15.68 1.13
CA ARG A 117 17.17 -16.93 0.74
C ARG A 117 15.77 -17.06 1.34
N LEU A 118 15.60 -16.71 2.62
CA LEU A 118 14.30 -16.79 3.29
C LEU A 118 13.28 -15.86 2.65
N THR A 119 13.63 -14.59 2.42
CA THR A 119 12.75 -13.61 1.76
C THR A 119 12.32 -14.10 0.37
N THR A 120 13.28 -14.48 -0.49
CA THR A 120 12.98 -14.96 -1.85
C THR A 120 12.14 -16.24 -1.82
N SER A 121 12.48 -17.20 -0.95
CA SER A 121 11.74 -18.48 -0.85
C SER A 121 10.31 -18.30 -0.37
N MET A 122 10.05 -17.44 0.63
CA MET A 122 8.70 -17.18 1.11
C MET A 122 7.83 -16.49 0.06
N GLN A 123 8.39 -15.52 -0.69
CA GLN A 123 7.69 -14.87 -1.79
C GLN A 123 7.38 -15.86 -2.92
N ALA A 124 8.33 -16.71 -3.29
CA ALA A 124 8.14 -17.74 -4.31
C ALA A 124 7.12 -18.81 -3.87
N ASP A 125 7.19 -19.27 -2.62
CA ASP A 125 6.25 -20.23 -2.04
C ASP A 125 4.82 -19.69 -2.00
N TYR A 126 4.67 -18.39 -1.72
CA TYR A 126 3.39 -17.70 -1.86
C TYR A 126 2.92 -17.67 -3.32
N GLY A 127 3.77 -17.18 -4.24
CA GLY A 127 3.40 -16.98 -5.64
C GLY A 127 3.04 -18.27 -6.38
N LYS A 128 3.75 -19.37 -6.09
CA LYS A 128 3.48 -20.70 -6.68
C LYS A 128 2.43 -21.51 -5.91
N GLY A 129 1.86 -20.94 -4.85
CA GLY A 129 0.90 -21.63 -3.99
C GLY A 129 -0.29 -22.18 -4.78
N THR A 130 -0.59 -23.47 -4.59
CA THR A 130 -1.71 -24.16 -5.23
C THR A 130 -2.56 -24.89 -4.19
N TYR A 131 -3.88 -24.81 -4.33
CA TYR A 131 -4.82 -25.62 -3.56
C TYR A 131 -5.58 -26.58 -4.48
N CYS A 132 -5.54 -27.87 -4.19
CA CYS A 132 -6.22 -28.88 -5.00
C CYS A 132 -7.43 -29.49 -4.26
N ARG A 133 -8.65 -29.26 -4.78
CA ARG A 133 -9.92 -29.80 -4.23
C ARG A 133 -10.00 -31.33 -4.38
N LYS A 134 -9.35 -31.84 -5.44
CA LYS A 134 -9.11 -33.27 -5.77
C LYS A 134 -7.77 -33.34 -6.50
N GLN A 135 -7.20 -34.54 -6.69
CA GLN A 135 -5.87 -34.75 -7.32
C GLN A 135 -5.70 -34.20 -8.76
N LYS A 136 -6.73 -33.60 -9.38
CA LYS A 136 -6.69 -33.12 -10.77
C LYS A 136 -7.17 -31.68 -10.98
N GLU A 137 -7.65 -30.99 -9.94
CA GLU A 137 -8.11 -29.60 -10.04
C GLU A 137 -7.39 -28.77 -8.98
N CYS A 138 -6.29 -28.15 -9.40
CA CYS A 138 -5.46 -27.29 -8.58
C CYS A 138 -5.70 -25.84 -8.97
N LEU A 139 -6.03 -25.02 -7.99
CA LEU A 139 -6.40 -23.62 -8.14
C LEU A 139 -5.31 -22.74 -7.52
N GLN A 140 -4.96 -21.65 -8.19
CA GLN A 140 -4.07 -20.63 -7.64
C GLN A 140 -4.87 -19.46 -7.06
N ILE A 141 -4.18 -18.51 -6.43
CA ILE A 141 -4.79 -17.36 -5.77
C ILE A 141 -5.78 -16.60 -6.66
N ASN A 142 -5.49 -16.44 -7.96
CA ASN A 142 -6.38 -15.73 -8.88
C ASN A 142 -7.69 -16.49 -9.11
N ASP A 143 -7.63 -17.82 -9.25
CA ASP A 143 -8.82 -18.66 -9.42
C ASP A 143 -9.67 -18.66 -8.13
N LEU A 144 -9.01 -18.82 -6.98
CA LEU A 144 -9.67 -18.80 -5.67
C LEU A 144 -10.26 -17.43 -5.34
N SER A 145 -9.60 -16.35 -5.73
CA SER A 145 -10.10 -14.97 -5.56
C SER A 145 -11.31 -14.70 -6.44
N ARG A 146 -11.32 -15.24 -7.67
CA ARG A 146 -12.50 -15.17 -8.56
C ARG A 146 -13.70 -15.88 -7.97
N ILE A 147 -13.51 -17.07 -7.40
CA ILE A 147 -14.55 -17.78 -6.67
C ILE A 147 -15.10 -16.92 -5.53
N LEU A 148 -14.23 -16.29 -4.73
CA LEU A 148 -14.70 -15.41 -3.65
C LEU A 148 -15.43 -14.17 -4.16
N ALA A 149 -15.03 -13.63 -5.30
CA ALA A 149 -15.66 -12.45 -5.89
C ALA A 149 -17.04 -12.74 -6.49
N GLU A 150 -17.20 -13.88 -7.17
CA GLU A 150 -18.36 -14.19 -8.01
C GLU A 150 -19.35 -15.16 -7.35
N SER A 151 -18.87 -16.14 -6.59
CA SER A 151 -19.74 -17.14 -5.96
C SER A 151 -20.55 -16.54 -4.82
N ARG A 152 -21.75 -17.09 -4.61
CA ARG A 152 -22.62 -16.81 -3.47
C ARG A 152 -23.02 -18.11 -2.75
N ASP A 153 -22.30 -19.20 -2.98
CA ASP A 153 -22.44 -20.45 -2.23
C ASP A 153 -21.48 -20.45 -1.03
N PRO A 154 -21.99 -20.41 0.22
CA PRO A 154 -21.13 -20.42 1.41
C PRO A 154 -20.14 -21.58 1.48
N ALA A 155 -20.48 -22.77 0.98
CA ALA A 155 -19.60 -23.92 1.03
C ALA A 155 -18.42 -23.77 0.07
N GLU A 156 -18.68 -23.26 -1.13
CA GLU A 156 -17.63 -23.00 -2.12
C GLU A 156 -16.70 -21.87 -1.67
N LEU A 157 -17.28 -20.80 -1.11
CA LEU A 157 -16.52 -19.68 -0.55
C LEU A 157 -15.63 -20.14 0.61
N LEU A 158 -16.15 -21.01 1.49
CA LEU A 158 -15.40 -21.55 2.63
C LEU A 158 -14.23 -22.42 2.17
N ASP A 159 -14.48 -23.29 1.20
CA ASP A 159 -13.46 -24.18 0.62
C ASP A 159 -12.33 -23.37 -0.03
N ALA A 160 -12.66 -22.37 -0.85
CA ALA A 160 -11.65 -21.52 -1.49
C ALA A 160 -10.84 -20.72 -0.45
N TRP A 161 -11.50 -20.15 0.56
CA TRP A 161 -10.83 -19.44 1.64
C TRP A 161 -9.88 -20.36 2.43
N GLN A 162 -10.36 -21.53 2.85
CA GLN A 162 -9.55 -22.49 3.59
C GLN A 162 -8.37 -23.00 2.76
N GLY A 163 -8.63 -23.28 1.48
CA GLY A 163 -7.63 -23.76 0.54
C GLY A 163 -6.43 -22.83 0.44
N TRP A 164 -6.67 -21.53 0.30
CA TRP A 164 -5.59 -20.56 0.26
C TRP A 164 -4.87 -20.39 1.59
N HIS A 165 -5.59 -20.39 2.72
CA HIS A 165 -4.95 -20.26 4.03
C HIS A 165 -4.05 -21.46 4.39
N ARG A 166 -4.26 -22.63 3.75
CA ARG A 166 -3.32 -23.77 3.83
C ARG A 166 -1.97 -23.50 3.16
N VAL A 167 -1.92 -22.66 2.12
CA VAL A 167 -0.66 -22.22 1.47
C VAL A 167 0.18 -21.38 2.44
N GLY A 168 -0.46 -20.60 3.31
CA GLY A 168 0.24 -19.79 4.31
C GLY A 168 0.86 -20.61 5.45
N ALA A 169 0.25 -21.73 5.84
CA ALA A 169 0.68 -22.50 7.03
C ALA A 169 2.16 -22.92 7.05
N PRO A 170 2.75 -23.45 5.94
CA PRO A 170 4.18 -23.80 5.89
C PRO A 170 5.13 -22.62 6.09
N LEU A 171 4.69 -21.38 5.83
CA LEU A 171 5.52 -20.18 5.91
C LEU A 171 5.84 -19.75 7.35
N ARG A 172 5.16 -20.33 8.35
CA ARG A 172 5.35 -19.96 9.77
C ARG A 172 6.80 -20.05 10.24
N LYS A 173 7.46 -21.19 9.96
CA LYS A 173 8.84 -21.46 10.38
C LYS A 173 9.84 -20.54 9.69
N PRO A 174 9.87 -20.44 8.34
CA PRO A 174 10.77 -19.49 7.69
C PRO A 174 10.48 -18.05 8.09
N TYR A 175 9.22 -17.66 8.31
CA TYR A 175 8.88 -16.32 8.79
C TYR A 175 9.44 -16.02 10.19
N THR A 176 9.42 -17.00 11.10
CA THR A 176 10.02 -16.85 12.43
C THR A 176 11.51 -16.54 12.32
N ARG A 177 12.22 -17.31 11.48
CA ARG A 177 13.65 -17.10 11.26
C ARG A 177 13.94 -15.77 10.54
N PHE A 178 13.11 -15.39 9.59
CA PHE A 178 13.16 -14.09 8.92
C PHE A 178 13.05 -12.93 9.93
N VAL A 179 12.14 -13.01 10.90
CA VAL A 179 11.98 -12.00 11.96
C VAL A 179 13.24 -11.88 12.80
N GLU A 180 13.85 -13.00 13.20
CA GLU A 180 15.09 -13.00 13.99
C GLU A 180 16.23 -12.28 13.27
N LEU A 181 16.45 -12.63 12.00
CA LEU A 181 17.54 -12.09 11.18
C LEU A 181 17.31 -10.61 10.85
N SER A 182 16.10 -10.25 10.42
CA SER A 182 15.79 -8.85 10.09
C SER A 182 15.89 -7.93 11.31
N ASN A 183 15.49 -8.41 12.50
CA ASN A 183 15.70 -7.67 13.75
C ASN A 183 17.18 -7.50 14.11
N LYS A 184 18.02 -8.50 13.85
CA LYS A 184 19.48 -8.36 14.03
C LYS A 184 20.04 -7.28 13.09
N GLY A 185 19.62 -7.26 11.83
CA GLY A 185 20.01 -6.23 10.86
C GLY A 185 19.55 -4.83 11.30
N ALA A 186 18.27 -4.67 11.68
CA ALA A 186 17.72 -3.40 12.16
C ALA A 186 18.49 -2.86 13.39
N ARG A 187 18.85 -3.73 14.33
CA ARG A 187 19.71 -3.37 15.48
C ARG A 187 21.11 -2.95 15.07
N GLY A 188 21.69 -3.58 14.04
CA GLY A 188 22.95 -3.15 13.44
C GLY A 188 22.88 -1.70 12.92
N LEU A 189 21.73 -1.29 12.39
CA LEU A 189 21.46 0.07 11.92
C LEU A 189 21.00 1.04 13.02
N GLY A 190 20.86 0.58 14.27
CA GLY A 190 20.55 1.43 15.42
C GLY A 190 19.09 1.50 15.84
N ALA A 191 18.19 0.74 15.22
CA ALA A 191 16.80 0.60 15.68
C ALA A 191 16.67 -0.49 16.76
N SER A 192 15.61 -0.48 17.56
CA SER A 192 15.34 -1.54 18.56
C SER A 192 14.98 -2.88 17.89
N ASP A 193 14.21 -2.79 16.81
CA ASP A 193 13.64 -3.88 16.02
C ASP A 193 13.27 -3.36 14.62
N LEU A 194 12.87 -4.26 13.73
CA LEU A 194 12.51 -3.92 12.36
C LEU A 194 11.30 -2.97 12.29
N GLY A 195 10.31 -3.15 13.16
CA GLY A 195 9.12 -2.30 13.20
C GLY A 195 9.48 -0.86 13.58
N ALA A 196 10.36 -0.66 14.56
CA ALA A 196 10.85 0.66 14.94
C ALA A 196 11.65 1.31 13.81
N LEU A 197 12.47 0.55 13.08
CA LEU A 197 13.15 1.05 11.89
C LEU A 197 12.15 1.58 10.88
N TRP A 198 11.11 0.81 10.53
CA TRP A 198 10.11 1.25 9.57
C TRP A 198 9.36 2.50 10.01
N ARG A 199 8.91 2.53 11.27
CA ARG A 199 8.18 3.69 11.81
C ARG A 199 9.04 4.95 11.92
N SER A 200 10.38 4.82 11.92
CA SER A 200 11.28 5.98 11.88
C SER A 200 11.21 6.78 10.57
N GLY A 201 10.56 6.23 9.53
CA GLY A 201 10.34 6.90 8.24
C GLY A 201 9.25 7.97 8.22
N TYR A 202 8.55 8.23 9.33
CA TYR A 202 7.39 9.13 9.40
C TYR A 202 7.66 10.44 10.16
N ASP A 203 8.92 10.91 10.19
CA ASP A 203 9.31 12.21 10.78
C ASP A 203 8.83 12.44 12.23
N MET A 204 8.64 11.35 12.97
CA MET A 204 8.18 11.36 14.35
C MET A 204 8.70 10.12 15.09
N PRO A 205 8.70 10.12 16.43
CA PRO A 205 9.06 8.94 17.20
C PRO A 205 8.19 7.72 16.82
N PRO A 206 8.77 6.50 16.73
CA PRO A 206 8.02 5.29 16.36
C PRO A 206 6.76 5.02 17.19
N GLU A 207 6.76 5.37 18.47
CA GLU A 207 5.64 5.21 19.39
C GLU A 207 4.53 6.23 19.09
N ALA A 208 4.91 7.50 18.88
CA ALA A 208 3.97 8.56 18.50
C ALA A 208 3.31 8.28 17.15
N PHE A 209 4.02 7.66 16.20
CA PHE A 209 3.42 7.23 14.94
C PHE A 209 2.37 6.14 15.12
N ALA A 210 2.60 5.18 16.03
CA ALA A 210 1.61 4.14 16.31
C ALA A 210 0.33 4.74 16.93
N GLU A 211 0.47 5.73 17.81
CA GLU A 211 -0.67 6.49 18.38
C GLU A 211 -1.40 7.32 17.33
N GLU A 212 -0.67 7.95 16.40
CA GLU A 212 -1.25 8.74 15.31
C GLU A 212 -2.12 7.87 14.40
N VAL A 213 -1.63 6.68 14.05
CA VAL A 213 -2.37 5.71 13.24
C VAL A 213 -3.67 5.24 13.95
N GLU A 214 -3.64 5.05 15.27
CA GLU A 214 -4.85 4.79 16.08
C GLU A 214 -5.81 5.99 16.14
N ARG A 215 -5.28 7.21 16.26
CA ARG A 215 -6.09 8.44 16.26
C ARG A 215 -6.87 8.57 14.95
N LEU A 216 -6.21 8.38 13.82
CA LEU A 216 -6.83 8.41 12.49
C LEU A 216 -7.91 7.32 12.35
N TRP A 217 -7.64 6.11 12.84
CA TRP A 217 -8.65 5.05 12.86
C TRP A 217 -9.86 5.44 13.72
N GLY A 218 -9.63 6.02 14.90
CA GLY A 218 -10.68 6.49 15.80
C GLY A 218 -11.65 7.48 15.16
N GLN A 219 -11.15 8.36 14.28
CA GLN A 219 -11.99 9.32 13.54
C GLN A 219 -12.95 8.63 12.55
N VAL A 220 -12.53 7.55 11.88
CA VAL A 220 -13.35 6.85 10.87
C VAL A 220 -14.16 5.69 11.45
N ARG A 221 -13.75 5.15 12.60
CA ARG A 221 -14.35 3.97 13.22
C ARG A 221 -15.90 4.04 13.32
N PRO A 222 -16.54 5.16 13.68
CA PRO A 222 -18.01 5.23 13.70
C PRO A 222 -18.67 4.93 12.35
N LEU A 223 -18.12 5.46 11.26
CA LEU A 223 -18.60 5.19 9.89
C LEU A 223 -18.43 3.71 9.54
N TYR A 224 -17.27 3.13 9.87
CA TYR A 224 -17.01 1.70 9.68
C TYR A 224 -18.02 0.83 10.45
N LEU A 225 -18.31 1.16 11.70
CA LEU A 225 -19.27 0.39 12.51
C LEU A 225 -20.69 0.43 11.92
N SER A 226 -21.11 1.58 11.37
CA SER A 226 -22.41 1.71 10.69
C SER A 226 -22.42 0.91 9.37
N LEU A 227 -21.34 0.97 8.58
CA LEU A 227 -21.17 0.15 7.37
C LEU A 227 -21.19 -1.35 7.68
N HIS A 228 -20.42 -1.79 8.69
CA HIS A 228 -20.33 -3.17 9.14
C HIS A 228 -21.70 -3.71 9.56
N ALA A 229 -22.43 -2.97 10.41
CA ALA A 229 -23.76 -3.37 10.87
C ALA A 229 -24.75 -3.51 9.70
N TYR A 230 -24.70 -2.59 8.73
CA TYR A 230 -25.51 -2.67 7.52
C TYR A 230 -25.16 -3.92 6.69
N VAL A 231 -23.89 -4.08 6.31
CA VAL A 231 -23.41 -5.22 5.52
C VAL A 231 -23.72 -6.55 6.21
N ARG A 232 -23.47 -6.65 7.52
CA ARG A 232 -23.83 -7.82 8.32
C ARG A 232 -25.32 -8.12 8.21
N SER A 233 -26.19 -7.13 8.34
CA SER A 233 -27.64 -7.36 8.26
C SER A 233 -28.08 -7.90 6.89
N ARG A 234 -27.48 -7.41 5.80
CA ARG A 234 -27.75 -7.90 4.43
C ARG A 234 -27.23 -9.32 4.22
N LEU A 235 -26.06 -9.64 4.78
CA LEU A 235 -25.52 -10.99 4.78
C LEU A 235 -26.37 -11.94 5.64
N THR A 236 -26.89 -11.49 6.79
CA THR A 236 -27.85 -12.25 7.61
C THR A 236 -29.14 -12.52 6.83
N GLU A 237 -29.67 -11.54 6.10
CA GLU A 237 -30.85 -11.74 5.23
C GLU A 237 -30.58 -12.76 4.12
N LYS A 238 -29.38 -12.75 3.52
CA LYS A 238 -28.99 -13.64 2.42
C LYS A 238 -28.69 -15.07 2.87
N TYR A 239 -27.96 -15.22 3.97
CA TYR A 239 -27.34 -16.49 4.39
C TYR A 239 -27.91 -17.06 5.70
N GLY A 240 -28.78 -16.32 6.37
CA GLY A 240 -29.40 -16.73 7.63
C GLY A 240 -28.61 -16.36 8.89
N PRO A 241 -29.29 -16.26 10.05
CA PRO A 241 -28.69 -15.82 11.31
C PRO A 241 -27.76 -16.85 11.96
N GLU A 242 -27.82 -18.12 11.55
CA GLU A 242 -26.89 -19.15 12.03
C GLU A 242 -25.48 -18.95 11.48
N LEU A 243 -25.37 -18.63 10.19
CA LEU A 243 -24.09 -18.38 9.53
C LEU A 243 -23.59 -16.95 9.79
N VAL A 244 -24.49 -15.96 9.82
CA VAL A 244 -24.15 -14.55 10.09
C VAL A 244 -25.02 -14.00 11.21
N PRO A 245 -24.59 -14.10 12.49
CA PRO A 245 -25.39 -13.66 13.63
C PRO A 245 -25.61 -12.13 13.64
N PRO A 246 -26.84 -11.63 13.89
CA PRO A 246 -27.19 -10.20 13.82
C PRO A 246 -26.36 -9.23 14.69
N GLY A 247 -25.75 -9.72 15.78
CA GLY A 247 -24.85 -8.97 16.67
C GLY A 247 -23.44 -9.57 16.76
N GLY A 248 -23.09 -10.45 15.82
CA GLY A 248 -21.81 -11.15 15.77
C GLY A 248 -20.82 -10.53 14.79
N MET A 249 -19.67 -11.21 14.66
CA MET A 249 -18.67 -10.93 13.64
C MET A 249 -19.10 -11.52 12.28
N ILE A 250 -18.64 -10.94 11.17
CA ILE A 250 -18.90 -11.47 9.83
C ILE A 250 -17.84 -12.54 9.52
N PRO A 251 -18.21 -13.77 9.11
CA PRO A 251 -17.23 -14.76 8.67
C PRO A 251 -16.41 -14.28 7.46
N ALA A 252 -15.08 -14.37 7.55
CA ALA A 252 -14.15 -13.78 6.57
C ALA A 252 -14.41 -14.19 5.10
N HIS A 253 -14.78 -15.44 4.85
CA HIS A 253 -15.04 -16.00 3.52
C HIS A 253 -16.26 -15.40 2.78
N LEU A 254 -17.13 -14.62 3.45
CA LEU A 254 -18.37 -14.10 2.87
C LEU A 254 -18.27 -12.68 2.30
N LEU A 255 -17.07 -12.09 2.31
CA LEU A 255 -16.86 -10.66 2.05
C LEU A 255 -16.27 -10.36 0.67
N GLY A 256 -16.38 -11.29 -0.29
CA GLY A 256 -16.06 -11.00 -1.70
C GLY A 256 -14.57 -10.95 -2.04
N ASN A 257 -13.69 -11.16 -1.06
CA ASN A 257 -12.24 -11.03 -1.20
C ASN A 257 -11.55 -12.06 -0.30
N MET A 258 -10.45 -12.66 -0.77
CA MET A 258 -9.69 -13.70 -0.07
C MET A 258 -9.37 -13.36 1.40
N TRP A 259 -9.07 -12.09 1.68
CA TRP A 259 -8.70 -11.60 3.01
C TRP A 259 -9.79 -10.79 3.68
N ALA A 260 -10.95 -10.59 3.05
CA ALA A 260 -11.98 -9.65 3.47
C ALA A 260 -11.44 -8.22 3.67
N GLN A 261 -10.45 -7.81 2.86
CA GLN A 261 -9.87 -6.47 2.94
C GLN A 261 -10.77 -5.42 2.30
N GLU A 262 -11.49 -5.78 1.25
CA GLU A 262 -12.40 -4.91 0.48
C GLU A 262 -13.64 -5.72 0.16
N TRP A 263 -14.80 -5.08 0.22
CA TRP A 263 -16.10 -5.76 0.20
C TRP A 263 -16.92 -5.47 -1.05
N GLY A 264 -16.43 -4.62 -1.96
CA GLY A 264 -17.18 -4.21 -3.15
C GLY A 264 -17.70 -5.39 -3.97
N ASN A 265 -16.98 -6.51 -4.04
CA ASN A 265 -17.40 -7.67 -4.82
C ASN A 265 -18.74 -8.30 -4.39
N ILE A 266 -19.24 -8.05 -3.18
CA ILE A 266 -20.58 -8.50 -2.73
C ILE A 266 -21.65 -7.40 -2.84
N TYR A 267 -21.43 -6.39 -3.66
CA TYR A 267 -22.36 -5.27 -3.79
C TYR A 267 -23.77 -5.71 -4.22
N ASP A 268 -23.89 -6.70 -5.09
CA ASP A 268 -25.17 -7.34 -5.47
C ASP A 268 -25.97 -7.85 -4.27
N VAL A 269 -25.30 -8.34 -3.22
CA VAL A 269 -25.93 -8.84 -2.00
C VAL A 269 -26.41 -7.68 -1.12
N VAL A 270 -25.59 -6.63 -1.01
CA VAL A 270 -25.87 -5.53 -0.07
C VAL A 270 -26.61 -4.37 -0.70
N ALA A 271 -26.70 -4.30 -2.04
CA ALA A 271 -27.27 -3.20 -2.80
C ALA A 271 -28.62 -2.77 -2.19
N PRO A 272 -28.84 -1.46 -1.96
CA PRO A 272 -30.06 -1.02 -1.30
C PRO A 272 -31.32 -1.37 -2.09
N ARG A 273 -32.33 -1.95 -1.44
CA ARG A 273 -33.63 -2.17 -2.09
C ARG A 273 -34.32 -0.82 -2.32
N GLY A 274 -34.81 -0.59 -3.54
CA GLY A 274 -35.59 0.61 -3.87
C GLY A 274 -34.78 1.91 -3.99
N VAL A 275 -33.44 1.86 -3.99
CA VAL A 275 -32.59 3.00 -4.39
C VAL A 275 -32.31 2.89 -5.89
N ALA A 276 -32.21 4.04 -6.57
CA ALA A 276 -31.82 4.05 -7.97
C ALA A 276 -30.47 3.33 -8.14
N ALA A 277 -30.35 2.49 -9.16
CA ALA A 277 -29.06 1.92 -9.53
C ALA A 277 -28.02 3.03 -9.73
N GLN A 278 -26.73 2.67 -9.70
CA GLN A 278 -25.60 3.58 -9.94
C GLN A 278 -25.79 4.51 -11.15
N GLY A 279 -26.61 4.08 -12.12
CA GLY A 279 -27.03 4.87 -13.27
C GLY A 279 -26.12 4.71 -14.47
N TYR A 280 -24.96 4.05 -14.31
CA TYR A 280 -24.04 3.71 -15.39
C TYR A 280 -23.14 2.52 -15.02
N ASP A 281 -22.58 1.86 -16.04
CA ASP A 281 -21.47 0.92 -15.94
C ASP A 281 -20.32 1.44 -16.81
N LEU A 282 -19.20 1.80 -16.19
CA LEU A 282 -18.07 2.39 -16.90
C LEU A 282 -17.44 1.43 -17.91
N THR A 283 -17.42 0.12 -17.65
CA THR A 283 -16.92 -0.88 -18.60
C THR A 283 -17.76 -0.87 -19.87
N GLU A 284 -19.08 -0.88 -19.73
CA GLU A 284 -20.00 -0.83 -20.87
C GLU A 284 -19.93 0.52 -21.61
N LEU A 285 -19.72 1.63 -20.91
CA LEU A 285 -19.47 2.93 -21.54
C LEU A 285 -18.20 2.92 -22.39
N LEU A 286 -17.09 2.39 -21.88
CA LEU A 286 -15.82 2.30 -22.60
C LEU A 286 -15.97 1.45 -23.87
N ARG A 287 -16.63 0.30 -23.77
CA ARG A 287 -16.93 -0.59 -24.91
C ARG A 287 -17.83 0.09 -25.93
N ALA A 288 -18.93 0.71 -25.51
CA ALA A 288 -19.87 1.41 -26.38
C ALA A 288 -19.20 2.57 -27.14
N ARG A 289 -18.26 3.28 -26.48
CA ARG A 289 -17.48 4.38 -27.06
C ARG A 289 -16.25 3.90 -27.85
N LYS A 290 -16.03 2.58 -27.96
CA LYS A 290 -14.88 1.97 -28.64
C LYS A 290 -13.55 2.54 -28.13
N VAL A 291 -13.43 2.66 -26.81
CA VAL A 291 -12.18 3.04 -26.14
C VAL A 291 -11.31 1.79 -26.03
N ASP A 292 -10.10 1.85 -26.60
CA ASP A 292 -9.08 0.83 -26.45
C ASP A 292 -8.12 1.18 -25.28
N GLN A 293 -7.20 0.28 -24.96
CA GLN A 293 -6.24 0.43 -23.86
C GLN A 293 -5.40 1.71 -23.98
N LEU A 294 -4.87 2.00 -25.18
CA LEU A 294 -4.06 3.21 -25.40
C LEU A 294 -4.89 4.48 -25.20
N ARG A 295 -6.15 4.49 -25.64
CA ARG A 295 -7.07 5.59 -25.38
C ARG A 295 -7.33 5.74 -23.88
N MET A 296 -7.48 4.66 -23.11
CA MET A 296 -7.61 4.74 -21.64
C MET A 296 -6.41 5.48 -21.02
N VAL A 297 -5.19 5.15 -21.43
CA VAL A 297 -3.97 5.85 -20.99
C VAL A 297 -3.98 7.33 -21.42
N ARG A 298 -4.48 7.65 -22.62
CA ARG A 298 -4.65 9.04 -23.07
C ARG A 298 -5.73 9.79 -22.28
N TYR A 299 -6.79 9.12 -21.80
CA TYR A 299 -7.75 9.72 -20.86
C TYR A 299 -7.03 10.10 -19.56
N GLY A 300 -6.20 9.20 -19.04
CA GLY A 300 -5.37 9.44 -17.87
C GLY A 300 -4.41 10.63 -18.07
N GLU A 301 -3.60 10.65 -19.13
CA GLU A 301 -2.70 11.78 -19.43
C GLU A 301 -3.47 13.09 -19.59
N ARG A 302 -4.62 13.05 -20.28
CA ARG A 302 -5.47 14.23 -20.45
C ARG A 302 -5.98 14.76 -19.11
N PHE A 303 -6.18 13.91 -18.11
CA PHE A 303 -6.54 14.37 -16.77
C PHE A 303 -5.44 15.27 -16.21
N PHE A 304 -4.20 14.79 -16.14
CA PHE A 304 -3.08 15.55 -15.58
C PHE A 304 -2.73 16.80 -16.39
N THR A 305 -2.67 16.70 -17.72
CA THR A 305 -2.41 17.86 -18.59
C THR A 305 -3.54 18.90 -18.52
N SER A 306 -4.79 18.49 -18.26
CA SER A 306 -5.88 19.45 -17.99
C SER A 306 -5.60 20.30 -16.75
N LEU A 307 -4.88 19.77 -15.76
CA LEU A 307 -4.47 20.50 -14.55
C LEU A 307 -3.27 21.41 -14.79
N GLY A 308 -2.59 21.31 -15.94
CA GLY A 308 -1.42 22.16 -16.26
C GLY A 308 -0.08 21.47 -16.13
N LEU A 309 -0.06 20.20 -15.71
CA LEU A 309 1.15 19.39 -15.74
C LEU A 309 1.60 19.12 -17.20
N PRO A 310 2.91 18.90 -17.44
CA PRO A 310 3.43 18.65 -18.78
C PRO A 310 2.84 17.38 -19.40
N ALA A 311 2.88 17.25 -20.73
CA ALA A 311 2.56 15.98 -21.37
C ALA A 311 3.60 14.91 -21.03
N LEU A 312 3.22 13.63 -21.08
CA LEU A 312 4.19 12.55 -20.93
C LEU A 312 5.16 12.57 -22.13
N PRO A 313 6.45 12.25 -21.92
CA PRO A 313 7.42 12.27 -23.00
C PRO A 313 7.08 11.24 -24.08
N ALA A 314 7.51 11.45 -25.33
CA ALA A 314 7.25 10.50 -26.42
C ALA A 314 7.74 9.07 -26.09
N THR A 315 8.87 8.98 -25.37
CA THR A 315 9.45 7.74 -24.88
C THR A 315 8.51 6.95 -23.97
N PHE A 316 7.63 7.60 -23.20
CA PHE A 316 6.62 6.92 -22.39
C PHE A 316 5.73 6.03 -23.28
N TRP A 317 5.25 6.57 -24.40
CA TRP A 317 4.37 5.86 -25.32
C TRP A 317 5.09 4.75 -26.10
N GLU A 318 6.36 4.96 -26.43
CA GLU A 318 7.19 3.99 -27.15
C GLU A 318 7.63 2.82 -26.28
N ARG A 319 7.89 3.07 -24.99
CA ARG A 319 8.57 2.11 -24.10
C ARG A 319 7.67 1.47 -23.07
N SER A 320 6.46 1.98 -22.85
CA SER A 320 5.50 1.39 -21.90
C SER A 320 4.88 0.09 -22.42
N LEU A 321 4.56 -0.83 -21.51
CA LEU A 321 3.72 -1.99 -21.79
C LEU A 321 2.29 -1.66 -21.34
N ILE A 322 1.46 -1.25 -22.30
CA ILE A 322 0.04 -0.92 -22.09
C ILE A 322 -0.87 -2.11 -22.43
N VAL A 323 -0.42 -2.99 -23.31
CA VAL A 323 -1.19 -4.15 -23.78
C VAL A 323 -0.37 -5.41 -23.54
N LYS A 324 -0.98 -6.47 -23.02
CA LYS A 324 -0.30 -7.76 -22.84
C LYS A 324 0.21 -8.27 -24.21
N PRO A 325 1.51 -8.51 -24.36
CA PRO A 325 2.05 -9.09 -25.58
C PRO A 325 1.55 -10.54 -25.77
N ARG A 326 1.41 -10.97 -27.02
CA ARG A 326 0.98 -12.35 -27.35
C ARG A 326 2.14 -13.35 -27.38
N ASP A 327 3.36 -12.85 -27.51
CA ASP A 327 4.56 -13.62 -27.84
C ASP A 327 5.48 -13.88 -26.63
N ARG A 328 5.13 -13.37 -25.45
CA ARG A 328 5.93 -13.54 -24.22
C ARG A 328 5.11 -13.39 -22.94
N GLU A 329 5.63 -13.95 -21.86
CA GLU A 329 5.10 -13.75 -20.51
C GLU A 329 5.68 -12.49 -19.86
N VAL A 330 4.83 -11.83 -19.07
CA VAL A 330 5.11 -10.55 -18.41
C VAL A 330 4.44 -10.49 -17.05
N VAL A 331 4.99 -9.68 -16.15
CA VAL A 331 4.33 -9.36 -14.88
C VAL A 331 3.17 -8.40 -15.17
N CYS A 332 1.93 -8.88 -15.12
CA CYS A 332 0.75 -8.08 -15.51
C CYS A 332 0.26 -7.07 -14.47
N HIS A 333 0.66 -7.21 -13.20
CA HIS A 333 0.28 -6.28 -12.14
C HIS A 333 0.70 -4.85 -12.53
N ALA A 334 -0.25 -3.91 -12.48
CA ALA A 334 -0.03 -2.53 -12.88
C ALA A 334 1.11 -1.91 -12.04
N SER A 335 2.03 -1.21 -12.71
CA SER A 335 3.05 -0.42 -12.04
C SER A 335 3.58 0.71 -12.91
N ALA A 336 3.90 1.83 -12.28
CA ALA A 336 4.66 2.94 -12.84
C ALA A 336 6.14 2.82 -12.53
N TRP A 337 6.98 3.27 -13.47
CA TRP A 337 8.44 3.15 -13.39
C TRP A 337 9.09 4.47 -13.78
N ASN A 338 10.12 4.86 -13.05
CA ASN A 338 11.10 5.85 -13.50
C ASN A 338 12.44 5.12 -13.66
N ILE A 339 12.91 4.95 -14.90
CA ILE A 339 14.04 4.06 -15.19
C ILE A 339 15.39 4.73 -14.93
N ASP A 340 15.48 6.03 -15.21
CA ASP A 340 16.70 6.81 -15.09
C ASP A 340 16.66 7.84 -13.94
N ASP A 341 15.59 7.81 -13.14
CA ASP A 341 15.28 8.80 -12.11
C ASP A 341 15.15 10.24 -12.65
N GLU A 342 14.90 10.39 -13.96
CA GLU A 342 14.77 11.66 -14.67
C GLU A 342 13.50 11.67 -15.52
N GLU A 343 13.60 11.37 -16.83
CA GLU A 343 12.51 11.52 -17.80
C GLU A 343 12.05 10.19 -18.43
N ASP A 344 12.75 9.07 -18.21
CA ASP A 344 12.38 7.74 -18.73
C ASP A 344 11.31 7.08 -17.86
N VAL A 345 10.13 7.72 -17.82
CA VAL A 345 8.95 7.20 -17.14
C VAL A 345 8.17 6.23 -18.03
N ARG A 346 7.61 5.18 -17.41
CA ARG A 346 6.88 4.10 -18.10
C ARG A 346 5.74 3.56 -17.26
N ILE A 347 4.72 3.03 -17.92
CA ILE A 347 3.69 2.19 -17.29
C ILE A 347 3.84 0.74 -17.77
N LYS A 348 3.69 -0.22 -16.86
CA LYS A 348 3.64 -1.66 -17.16
C LYS A 348 2.34 -2.26 -16.62
N MET A 349 1.36 -2.44 -17.48
CA MET A 349 0.03 -2.93 -17.15
C MET A 349 -0.52 -3.76 -18.31
N CYS A 350 -1.07 -4.93 -18.01
CA CYS A 350 -1.85 -5.70 -18.98
C CYS A 350 -3.27 -5.14 -19.03
N THR A 351 -3.44 -3.95 -19.62
CA THR A 351 -4.70 -3.21 -19.53
C THR A 351 -5.83 -3.95 -20.25
N GLU A 352 -6.91 -4.17 -19.51
CA GLU A 352 -8.19 -4.63 -20.02
C GLU A 352 -9.14 -3.44 -20.19
N VAL A 353 -10.07 -3.55 -21.15
CA VAL A 353 -11.09 -2.51 -21.36
C VAL A 353 -12.17 -2.66 -20.29
N SER A 354 -11.89 -2.18 -19.09
CA SER A 354 -12.76 -2.23 -17.91
C SER A 354 -12.78 -0.89 -17.16
N GLY A 355 -13.84 -0.65 -16.39
CA GLY A 355 -13.92 0.52 -15.51
C GLY A 355 -12.90 0.51 -14.39
N GLU A 356 -12.52 -0.68 -13.90
CA GLU A 356 -11.45 -0.86 -12.89
C GLU A 356 -10.10 -0.40 -13.46
N ASP A 357 -9.72 -0.93 -14.63
CA ASP A 357 -8.45 -0.59 -15.27
C ASP A 357 -8.40 0.87 -15.72
N PHE A 358 -9.56 1.46 -16.07
CA PHE A 358 -9.64 2.89 -16.34
C PHE A 358 -9.23 3.73 -15.13
N VAL A 359 -9.69 3.35 -13.94
CA VAL A 359 -9.32 4.01 -12.69
C VAL A 359 -7.85 3.73 -12.35
N THR A 360 -7.41 2.48 -12.47
CA THR A 360 -6.02 2.06 -12.24
C THR A 360 -5.04 2.82 -13.12
N VAL A 361 -5.34 3.02 -14.41
CA VAL A 361 -4.51 3.84 -15.31
C VAL A 361 -4.32 5.27 -14.79
N HIS A 362 -5.37 5.90 -14.25
CA HIS A 362 -5.23 7.25 -13.67
C HIS A 362 -4.39 7.23 -12.39
N HIS A 363 -4.53 6.19 -11.58
CA HIS A 363 -3.70 5.99 -10.38
C HIS A 363 -2.21 5.84 -10.76
N GLU A 364 -1.88 4.93 -11.68
CA GLU A 364 -0.49 4.67 -12.10
C GLU A 364 0.16 5.88 -12.79
N LEU A 365 -0.60 6.65 -13.56
CA LEU A 365 -0.07 7.90 -14.10
C LEU A 365 0.24 8.90 -12.99
N GLY A 366 -0.49 8.89 -11.87
CA GLY A 366 -0.16 9.68 -10.68
C GLY A 366 1.28 9.45 -10.20
N HIS A 367 1.74 8.20 -10.16
CA HIS A 367 3.12 7.85 -9.80
C HIS A 367 4.14 8.36 -10.83
N ASN A 368 3.84 8.28 -12.13
CA ASN A 368 4.70 8.82 -13.19
C ASN A 368 4.83 10.34 -13.07
N TYR A 369 3.71 11.06 -12.87
CA TYR A 369 3.72 12.51 -12.68
C TYR A 369 4.40 12.93 -11.38
N TYR A 370 4.28 12.16 -10.30
CA TYR A 370 5.05 12.39 -9.09
C TYR A 370 6.54 12.26 -9.38
N SER A 371 6.93 11.21 -10.10
CA SER A 371 8.32 10.96 -10.49
C SER A 371 8.93 12.09 -11.31
N LEU A 372 8.19 12.58 -12.31
CA LEU A 372 8.62 13.72 -13.12
C LEU A 372 8.72 15.02 -12.31
N ALA A 373 7.85 15.23 -11.33
CA ALA A 373 7.83 16.46 -10.55
C ALA A 373 9.04 16.59 -9.60
N TYR A 374 9.47 15.49 -8.96
CA TYR A 374 10.62 15.52 -8.03
C TYR A 374 11.97 15.19 -8.68
N LYS A 375 12.05 15.07 -10.01
CA LYS A 375 13.27 14.61 -10.70
C LYS A 375 14.51 15.45 -10.38
N ASP A 376 14.34 16.73 -10.05
CA ASP A 376 15.45 17.64 -9.70
C ASP A 376 15.87 17.55 -8.21
N GLN A 377 15.27 16.65 -7.42
CA GLN A 377 15.66 16.38 -6.04
C GLN A 377 16.93 15.51 -5.98
N PRO A 378 17.74 15.63 -4.90
CA PRO A 378 18.80 14.66 -4.61
C PRO A 378 18.27 13.22 -4.61
N TYR A 379 19.10 12.25 -5.03
CA TYR A 379 18.70 10.86 -5.24
C TYR A 379 17.90 10.27 -4.06
N LEU A 380 18.34 10.46 -2.82
CA LEU A 380 17.64 9.90 -1.64
C LEU A 380 16.32 10.62 -1.29
N PHE A 381 16.00 11.70 -2.00
CA PHE A 381 14.76 12.46 -1.91
C PHE A 381 13.82 12.31 -3.12
N LYS A 382 14.21 11.56 -4.16
CA LYS A 382 13.35 11.21 -5.32
C LYS A 382 12.29 10.15 -4.94
N SER A 383 11.39 10.52 -4.03
CA SER A 383 10.32 9.67 -3.50
C SER A 383 9.21 10.55 -2.90
N GLY A 384 8.04 9.99 -2.57
CA GLY A 384 7.04 10.71 -1.79
C GLY A 384 7.53 11.04 -0.37
N ALA A 385 6.92 12.05 0.28
CA ALA A 385 7.31 12.49 1.64
C ALA A 385 7.44 11.32 2.64
N HIS A 386 6.52 10.38 2.54
CA HIS A 386 6.63 9.00 3.00
C HIS A 386 5.81 8.09 2.06
N ASP A 387 5.86 6.77 2.26
CA ASP A 387 5.24 5.79 1.36
C ASP A 387 3.72 5.97 1.18
N GLY A 388 2.99 6.35 2.23
CA GLY A 388 1.57 6.72 2.13
C GLY A 388 1.24 7.94 1.25
N PHE A 389 2.15 8.90 1.03
CA PHE A 389 1.89 10.05 0.13
C PHE A 389 1.86 9.61 -1.33
N HIS A 390 2.78 8.73 -1.71
CA HIS A 390 2.92 8.28 -3.10
C HIS A 390 1.63 7.60 -3.56
N GLU A 391 1.15 6.65 -2.77
CA GLU A 391 -0.13 5.95 -2.98
C GLU A 391 -1.35 6.89 -2.93
N ALA A 392 -1.34 7.91 -2.06
CA ALA A 392 -2.46 8.82 -1.89
C ALA A 392 -2.70 9.72 -3.12
N VAL A 393 -1.66 10.06 -3.88
CA VAL A 393 -1.78 10.94 -5.06
C VAL A 393 -2.60 10.26 -6.15
N GLY A 394 -2.19 9.07 -6.58
CA GLY A 394 -2.92 8.29 -7.58
C GLY A 394 -4.37 8.04 -7.16
N ASP A 395 -4.58 7.73 -5.88
CA ASP A 395 -5.92 7.52 -5.33
C ASP A 395 -6.78 8.79 -5.26
N ALA A 396 -6.20 9.96 -4.97
CA ALA A 396 -6.94 11.22 -4.98
C ALA A 396 -7.40 11.61 -6.40
N ILE A 397 -6.59 11.31 -7.41
CA ILE A 397 -6.96 11.47 -8.83
C ILE A 397 -8.09 10.50 -9.18
N ALA A 398 -8.01 9.25 -8.74
CA ALA A 398 -9.07 8.25 -8.94
C ALA A 398 -10.42 8.71 -8.36
N LEU A 399 -10.45 9.40 -7.22
CA LEU A 399 -11.67 9.97 -6.65
C LEU A 399 -12.33 11.03 -7.55
N ALA A 400 -11.55 11.71 -8.40
CA ALA A 400 -12.04 12.74 -9.32
C ALA A 400 -12.63 12.19 -10.62
N ILE A 401 -12.64 10.86 -10.81
CA ILE A 401 -13.31 10.15 -11.91
C ILE A 401 -14.80 10.03 -11.59
N THR A 402 -15.46 11.18 -11.44
CA THR A 402 -16.89 11.26 -11.12
C THR A 402 -17.76 11.18 -12.37
N PRO A 403 -19.09 10.97 -12.25
CA PRO A 403 -20.00 11.11 -13.38
C PRO A 403 -19.89 12.46 -14.10
N GLU A 404 -19.63 13.55 -13.39
CA GLU A 404 -19.38 14.88 -13.96
C GLU A 404 -18.14 14.88 -14.86
N TYR A 405 -17.04 14.27 -14.42
CA TYR A 405 -15.86 14.07 -15.24
C TYR A 405 -16.20 13.24 -16.48
N LEU A 406 -16.82 12.07 -16.30
CA LEU A 406 -17.17 11.15 -17.39
C LEU A 406 -18.07 11.84 -18.44
N ARG A 407 -18.98 12.71 -18.01
CA ARG A 407 -19.77 13.55 -18.91
C ARG A 407 -18.91 14.55 -19.67
N THR A 408 -18.04 15.27 -18.96
CA THR A 408 -17.14 16.28 -19.54
C THR A 408 -16.25 15.68 -20.62
N VAL A 409 -15.74 14.47 -20.40
CA VAL A 409 -14.91 13.74 -21.37
C VAL A 409 -15.70 12.90 -22.38
N ARG A 410 -17.02 13.08 -22.45
CA ARG A 410 -17.93 12.43 -23.40
C ARG A 410 -17.88 10.89 -23.33
N LEU A 411 -17.73 10.33 -22.15
CA LEU A 411 -17.95 8.90 -21.88
C LEU A 411 -19.37 8.64 -21.36
N LEU A 412 -19.96 9.61 -20.66
CA LEU A 412 -21.31 9.53 -20.11
C LEU A 412 -22.19 10.65 -20.69
N ASP A 413 -23.44 10.34 -21.06
CA ASP A 413 -24.32 11.36 -21.65
C ASP A 413 -25.07 12.18 -20.59
N ARG A 414 -25.48 11.55 -19.50
CA ARG A 414 -26.24 12.17 -18.40
C ARG A 414 -25.67 11.77 -17.06
N VAL A 415 -25.43 12.77 -16.20
CA VAL A 415 -25.01 12.56 -14.81
C VAL A 415 -26.18 11.97 -14.02
N PRO A 416 -25.97 10.90 -13.23
CA PRO A 416 -27.00 10.35 -12.36
C PRO A 416 -27.51 11.38 -11.35
N THR A 417 -28.80 11.30 -11.04
CA THR A 417 -29.41 12.16 -10.01
C THR A 417 -28.87 11.82 -8.62
N GLU A 418 -29.07 12.72 -7.65
CA GLU A 418 -28.68 12.51 -6.23
C GLU A 418 -29.26 11.21 -5.64
N ALA A 419 -30.39 10.73 -6.17
CA ALA A 419 -30.97 9.44 -5.78
C ALA A 419 -30.03 8.24 -6.01
N SER A 420 -29.06 8.35 -6.94
CA SER A 420 -28.06 7.30 -7.23
C SER A 420 -26.78 7.43 -6.39
N ASP A 421 -26.58 8.56 -5.68
CA ASP A 421 -25.35 8.80 -4.91
C ASP A 421 -25.17 7.80 -3.79
N THR A 422 -26.27 7.38 -3.15
CA THR A 422 -26.21 6.37 -2.08
C THR A 422 -25.64 5.05 -2.61
N ALA A 423 -26.00 4.66 -3.83
CA ALA A 423 -25.50 3.43 -4.44
C ALA A 423 -23.99 3.51 -4.69
N LEU A 424 -23.54 4.62 -5.28
CA LEU A 424 -22.13 4.93 -5.55
C LEU A 424 -21.29 4.98 -4.27
N LEU A 425 -21.73 5.80 -3.30
CA LEU A 425 -21.05 5.98 -2.03
C LEU A 425 -20.97 4.66 -1.24
N LEU A 426 -22.03 3.85 -1.23
CA LEU A 426 -21.99 2.56 -0.54
C LEU A 426 -20.94 1.65 -1.16
N ARG A 427 -20.91 1.51 -2.49
CA ARG A 427 -19.89 0.70 -3.18
C ARG A 427 -18.49 1.19 -2.83
N GLN A 428 -18.28 2.50 -2.88
CA GLN A 428 -16.99 3.10 -2.59
C GLN A 428 -16.58 2.96 -1.11
N ALA A 429 -17.52 3.03 -0.17
CA ALA A 429 -17.25 2.79 1.25
C ALA A 429 -16.88 1.33 1.52
N MET A 430 -17.48 0.38 0.80
CA MET A 430 -17.14 -1.04 0.88
C MET A 430 -15.72 -1.34 0.43
N ASP A 431 -15.09 -0.49 -0.38
CA ASP A 431 -13.70 -0.64 -0.80
C ASP A 431 -12.76 0.25 0.04
N LYS A 432 -13.13 1.51 0.28
CA LYS A 432 -12.25 2.49 0.95
C LYS A 432 -12.34 2.43 2.48
N VAL A 433 -13.55 2.43 3.04
CA VAL A 433 -13.77 2.44 4.50
C VAL A 433 -13.57 1.05 5.09
N ALA A 434 -14.05 0.00 4.41
CA ALA A 434 -13.92 -1.37 4.90
C ALA A 434 -12.46 -1.86 4.96
N PHE A 435 -11.60 -1.29 4.12
CA PHE A 435 -10.17 -1.59 4.09
C PHE A 435 -9.41 -1.08 5.30
N LEU A 436 -9.74 0.10 5.82
CA LEU A 436 -8.97 0.76 6.88
C LEU A 436 -8.60 -0.15 8.06
N PRO A 437 -9.53 -0.88 8.70
CA PRO A 437 -9.15 -1.75 9.81
C PRO A 437 -8.25 -2.91 9.39
N PHE A 438 -8.32 -3.39 8.14
CA PHE A 438 -7.35 -4.37 7.61
C PHE A 438 -5.99 -3.74 7.33
N GLY A 439 -5.96 -2.57 6.67
CA GLY A 439 -4.75 -1.78 6.42
C GLY A 439 -3.98 -1.48 7.69
N LEU A 440 -4.71 -1.20 8.78
CA LEU A 440 -4.18 -0.94 10.11
C LEU A 440 -3.56 -2.20 10.75
N LEU A 441 -4.34 -3.30 10.81
CA LEU A 441 -4.00 -4.42 11.69
C LEU A 441 -2.78 -5.22 11.24
N ILE A 442 -2.46 -5.24 9.94
CA ILE A 442 -1.32 -6.04 9.42
C ILE A 442 -0.03 -5.59 10.06
N ASP A 443 0.29 -4.30 9.95
CA ASP A 443 1.55 -3.80 10.47
C ASP A 443 1.50 -3.65 11.98
N GLN A 444 0.34 -3.42 12.60
CA GLN A 444 0.23 -3.56 14.06
C GLN A 444 0.61 -4.96 14.56
N TRP A 445 0.15 -6.01 13.88
CA TRP A 445 0.56 -7.37 14.19
C TRP A 445 2.07 -7.54 13.99
N ARG A 446 2.61 -7.09 12.85
CA ARG A 446 4.04 -7.23 12.53
C ARG A 446 4.94 -6.45 13.48
N TRP A 447 4.55 -5.23 13.86
CA TRP A 447 5.28 -4.42 14.83
C TRP A 447 5.40 -5.13 16.18
N LYS A 448 4.32 -5.76 16.64
CA LYS A 448 4.30 -6.56 17.86
C LYS A 448 5.10 -7.87 17.72
N VAL A 449 5.15 -8.46 16.53
CA VAL A 449 6.02 -9.61 16.24
C VAL A 449 7.49 -9.20 16.23
N PHE A 450 7.83 -8.08 15.58
CA PHE A 450 9.21 -7.58 15.50
C PHE A 450 9.74 -7.14 16.86
N SER A 451 8.92 -6.49 17.69
CA SER A 451 9.32 -6.12 19.05
C SER A 451 9.45 -7.33 20.00
N GLY A 452 8.88 -8.48 19.63
CA GLY A 452 8.83 -9.68 20.46
C GLY A 452 7.67 -9.70 21.46
N GLU A 453 6.75 -8.73 21.43
CA GLU A 453 5.51 -8.74 22.20
C GLU A 453 4.65 -9.98 21.85
N ILE A 454 4.53 -10.29 20.56
CA ILE A 454 3.90 -11.52 20.07
C ILE A 454 4.98 -12.56 19.80
N LYS A 455 4.95 -13.66 20.57
CA LYS A 455 5.87 -14.78 20.38
C LYS A 455 5.42 -15.68 19.23
N PRO A 456 6.35 -16.47 18.63
CA PRO A 456 5.99 -17.41 17.58
C PRO A 456 4.84 -18.35 17.93
N ALA A 457 4.71 -18.75 19.20
CA ALA A 457 3.62 -19.62 19.67
C ALA A 457 2.23 -18.95 19.69
N GLU A 458 2.12 -17.66 19.39
CA GLU A 458 0.88 -16.88 19.47
C GLU A 458 0.60 -16.11 18.17
N TYR A 459 1.36 -16.39 17.10
CA TYR A 459 1.25 -15.69 15.82
C TYR A 459 -0.18 -15.70 15.29
N ASN A 460 -0.80 -16.88 15.20
CA ASN A 460 -2.09 -17.00 14.55
C ASN A 460 -3.23 -16.54 15.47
N ALA A 461 -3.16 -16.86 16.77
CA ALA A 461 -4.12 -16.40 17.77
C ALA A 461 -4.14 -14.86 17.87
N SER A 462 -2.97 -14.22 17.87
CA SER A 462 -2.88 -12.75 17.96
C SER A 462 -3.36 -12.07 16.68
N TRP A 463 -3.11 -12.68 15.52
CA TRP A 463 -3.67 -12.21 14.25
C TRP A 463 -5.20 -12.16 14.30
N TRP A 464 -5.85 -13.24 14.74
CA TRP A 464 -7.30 -13.28 14.86
C TRP A 464 -7.84 -12.38 15.97
N LYS A 465 -7.09 -12.18 17.07
CA LYS A 465 -7.46 -11.20 18.10
C LYS A 465 -7.53 -9.78 17.52
N LEU A 466 -6.60 -9.40 16.65
CA LEU A 466 -6.59 -8.09 16.00
C LEU A 466 -7.69 -7.99 14.93
N ARG A 467 -7.87 -9.02 14.09
CA ARG A 467 -8.98 -9.13 13.12
C ARG A 467 -10.34 -8.97 13.80
N ASN A 468 -10.56 -9.67 14.91
CA ASN A 468 -11.80 -9.58 15.67
C ASN A 468 -11.98 -8.19 16.27
N SER A 469 -10.93 -7.57 16.81
CA SER A 469 -11.02 -6.27 17.50
C SER A 469 -11.20 -5.08 16.56
N TYR A 470 -10.51 -5.07 15.41
CA TYR A 470 -10.56 -3.94 14.47
C TYR A 470 -11.63 -4.11 13.39
N GLN A 471 -11.76 -5.30 12.79
CA GLN A 471 -12.67 -5.54 11.68
C GLN A 471 -14.01 -6.16 12.08
N GLY A 472 -14.09 -6.85 13.21
CA GLY A 472 -15.29 -7.60 13.52
C GLY A 472 -15.57 -8.69 12.51
N VAL A 473 -14.49 -9.32 12.05
CA VAL A 473 -14.48 -10.43 11.10
C VAL A 473 -13.93 -11.65 11.81
N SER A 474 -14.65 -12.76 11.75
CA SER A 474 -14.26 -14.03 12.39
C SER A 474 -13.62 -15.00 11.40
N ALA A 475 -12.78 -15.88 11.94
CA ALA A 475 -12.35 -17.07 11.22
C ALA A 475 -13.57 -17.97 11.01
N PRO A 476 -13.82 -18.46 9.78
CA PRO A 476 -14.98 -19.31 9.52
C PRO A 476 -14.82 -20.73 10.09
N LEU A 477 -13.59 -21.12 10.44
CA LEU A 477 -13.26 -22.39 11.08
C LEU A 477 -12.37 -22.13 12.30
N PRO A 478 -12.39 -23.01 13.32
CA PRO A 478 -11.41 -22.95 14.40
C PRO A 478 -9.98 -22.94 13.84
N ARG A 479 -9.16 -22.03 14.35
CA ARG A 479 -7.75 -21.92 13.98
C ARG A 479 -6.87 -22.33 15.14
N THR A 480 -5.71 -22.85 14.80
CA THR A 480 -4.67 -23.27 15.75
C THR A 480 -3.34 -22.64 15.36
N GLU A 481 -2.30 -22.93 16.12
CA GLU A 481 -0.93 -22.53 15.80
C GLU A 481 -0.25 -23.50 14.81
N ALA A 482 -0.94 -24.53 14.32
CA ALA A 482 -0.53 -25.22 13.09
C ALA A 482 -0.82 -24.39 11.84
N ASP A 483 -1.71 -23.40 11.97
CA ASP A 483 -2.02 -22.43 10.93
C ASP A 483 -1.08 -21.21 10.97
N PHE A 484 -1.04 -20.47 9.87
CA PHE A 484 -0.35 -19.18 9.76
C PHE A 484 -1.07 -18.31 8.73
N ASP A 485 -2.25 -17.86 9.12
CA ASP A 485 -3.14 -17.01 8.32
C ASP A 485 -2.51 -15.69 7.84
N PRO A 486 -1.67 -14.97 8.64
CA PRO A 486 -0.95 -13.82 8.09
C PRO A 486 -0.03 -14.20 6.92
N GLY A 487 0.53 -15.41 6.89
CA GLY A 487 1.34 -15.89 5.76
C GLY A 487 0.55 -16.05 4.46
N ALA A 488 -0.78 -16.13 4.52
CA ALA A 488 -1.65 -16.19 3.34
C ALA A 488 -1.91 -14.80 2.71
N LYS A 489 -1.33 -13.71 3.23
CA LYS A 489 -1.39 -12.37 2.64
C LYS A 489 -0.02 -11.93 2.14
N PHE A 490 0.12 -11.70 0.83
CA PHE A 490 1.38 -11.44 0.11
C PHE A 490 2.39 -10.55 0.85
N HIS A 491 1.95 -9.39 1.35
CA HIS A 491 2.82 -8.40 1.99
C HIS A 491 3.54 -8.90 3.25
N VAL A 492 3.07 -9.99 3.87
CA VAL A 492 3.74 -10.64 5.00
C VAL A 492 4.98 -11.43 4.52
N PRO A 493 4.87 -12.49 3.70
CA PRO A 493 6.05 -13.19 3.17
C PRO A 493 6.90 -12.36 2.20
N GLY A 494 6.31 -11.44 1.44
CA GLY A 494 7.03 -10.49 0.57
C GLY A 494 7.63 -9.29 1.30
N ASN A 495 7.46 -9.22 2.63
CA ASN A 495 8.00 -8.20 3.51
C ASN A 495 7.76 -6.73 3.09
N THR A 496 6.64 -6.41 2.45
CA THR A 496 6.29 -5.04 2.11
C THR A 496 5.58 -4.35 3.29
N PRO A 497 6.03 -3.19 3.78
CA PRO A 497 5.30 -2.42 4.81
C PRO A 497 3.87 -2.10 4.35
N TYR A 498 2.89 -2.29 5.23
CA TYR A 498 1.46 -2.22 4.90
C TYR A 498 0.78 -0.93 5.37
N THR A 499 1.31 -0.25 6.39
CA THR A 499 0.72 1.00 6.91
C THR A 499 0.59 2.09 5.83
N ARG A 500 1.42 2.04 4.78
CA ARG A 500 1.29 2.91 3.60
C ARG A 500 -0.12 2.96 3.02
N TYR A 501 -0.80 1.82 2.92
CA TYR A 501 -2.13 1.75 2.32
C TYR A 501 -3.20 2.31 3.27
N PHE A 502 -3.02 2.16 4.58
CA PHE A 502 -3.89 2.81 5.57
C PHE A 502 -3.76 4.34 5.45
N LEU A 503 -2.53 4.86 5.45
CA LEU A 503 -2.29 6.30 5.33
C LEU A 503 -2.78 6.82 3.98
N ALA A 504 -2.56 6.10 2.89
CA ALA A 504 -3.03 6.47 1.56
C ALA A 504 -4.55 6.60 1.50
N ARG A 505 -5.27 5.67 2.16
CA ARG A 505 -6.73 5.70 2.28
C ARG A 505 -7.24 6.91 3.05
N ILE A 506 -6.46 7.47 3.97
CA ILE A 506 -6.80 8.71 4.68
C ILE A 506 -6.42 9.95 3.85
N LEU A 507 -5.15 10.05 3.48
CA LEU A 507 -4.54 11.19 2.79
C LEU A 507 -5.22 11.48 1.46
N GLN A 508 -5.66 10.47 0.71
CA GLN A 508 -6.34 10.69 -0.58
C GLN A 508 -7.57 11.60 -0.45
N PHE A 509 -8.34 11.48 0.63
CA PHE A 509 -9.51 12.33 0.86
C PHE A 509 -9.11 13.73 1.31
N GLN A 510 -8.03 13.86 2.09
CA GLN A 510 -7.50 15.16 2.51
C GLN A 510 -6.94 15.94 1.30
N PHE A 511 -6.21 15.27 0.41
CA PHE A 511 -5.73 15.82 -0.86
C PHE A 511 -6.90 16.18 -1.78
N TYR A 512 -7.84 15.26 -1.97
CA TYR A 512 -9.03 15.48 -2.80
C TYR A 512 -9.86 16.67 -2.29
N ARG A 513 -10.06 16.79 -0.96
CA ARG A 513 -10.74 17.95 -0.34
C ARG A 513 -10.05 19.25 -0.68
N ALA A 514 -8.72 19.29 -0.55
CA ALA A 514 -7.93 20.46 -0.84
C ALA A 514 -8.01 20.86 -2.33
N LEU A 515 -7.88 19.89 -3.24
CA LEU A 515 -7.97 20.13 -4.68
C LEU A 515 -9.36 20.58 -5.12
N CYS A 516 -10.42 20.00 -4.55
CA CYS A 516 -11.80 20.41 -4.81
C CYS A 516 -12.05 21.85 -4.38
N ARG A 517 -11.54 22.24 -3.20
CA ARG A 517 -11.64 23.61 -2.70
C ARG A 517 -10.84 24.58 -3.58
N GLU A 518 -9.64 24.19 -4.01
CA GLU A 518 -8.79 24.96 -4.91
C GLU A 518 -9.44 25.17 -6.28
N ALA A 519 -10.09 24.13 -6.82
CA ALA A 519 -10.89 24.20 -8.04
C ALA A 519 -12.20 25.00 -7.88
N GLY A 520 -12.45 25.59 -6.70
CA GLY A 520 -13.63 26.42 -6.44
C GLY A 520 -14.94 25.65 -6.26
N TYR A 521 -14.90 24.31 -6.14
CA TYR A 521 -16.11 23.50 -6.02
C TYR A 521 -16.80 23.70 -4.67
N LYS A 522 -18.14 23.88 -4.69
CA LYS A 522 -18.97 24.17 -3.50
C LYS A 522 -20.06 23.13 -3.21
N GLY A 523 -20.19 22.10 -4.07
CA GLY A 523 -21.19 21.05 -3.91
C GLY A 523 -20.76 19.96 -2.91
N PRO A 524 -21.54 18.87 -2.80
CA PRO A 524 -21.15 17.70 -2.03
C PRO A 524 -19.81 17.13 -2.50
N MET A 525 -18.88 16.93 -1.56
CA MET A 525 -17.49 16.57 -1.87
C MET A 525 -17.38 15.39 -2.84
N HIS A 526 -18.21 14.34 -2.69
CA HIS A 526 -18.19 13.15 -3.53
C HIS A 526 -18.58 13.33 -5.01
N ARG A 527 -19.06 14.52 -5.39
CA ARG A 527 -19.39 14.88 -6.78
C ARG A 527 -18.34 15.80 -7.42
N CYS A 528 -17.31 16.17 -6.68
CA CYS A 528 -16.27 17.06 -7.19
C CYS A 528 -15.43 16.37 -8.28
N SER A 529 -15.15 17.11 -9.36
CA SER A 529 -13.99 16.82 -10.18
C SER A 529 -13.23 18.11 -10.38
N PHE A 530 -11.93 18.09 -10.14
CA PHE A 530 -11.03 19.21 -10.39
C PHE A 530 -10.37 19.15 -11.77
N PHE A 531 -10.86 18.27 -12.66
CA PHE A 531 -10.43 18.22 -14.07
C PHE A 531 -10.54 19.61 -14.72
N GLY A 532 -9.44 20.07 -15.32
CA GLY A 532 -9.35 21.38 -15.97
C GLY A 532 -9.00 22.56 -15.06
N SER A 533 -8.89 22.39 -13.73
CA SER A 533 -8.43 23.46 -12.85
C SER A 533 -6.91 23.55 -12.83
N LYS A 534 -6.37 24.66 -13.33
CA LYS A 534 -4.93 24.94 -13.32
C LYS A 534 -4.43 25.29 -11.91
N GLU A 535 -5.28 25.90 -11.11
CA GLU A 535 -5.01 26.26 -9.72
C GLU A 535 -4.81 25.00 -8.87
N ALA A 536 -5.71 24.02 -9.01
CA ALA A 536 -5.57 22.72 -8.37
C ALA A 536 -4.30 21.99 -8.84
N GLY A 537 -3.98 22.08 -10.14
CA GLY A 537 -2.75 21.50 -10.70
C GLY A 537 -1.46 22.11 -10.17
N HIS A 538 -1.36 23.44 -10.12
CA HIS A 538 -0.19 24.13 -9.55
C HIS A 538 0.02 23.74 -8.08
N LYS A 539 -1.07 23.59 -7.31
CA LYS A 539 -0.98 23.16 -5.91
C LYS A 539 -0.50 21.71 -5.79
N LEU A 540 -1.02 20.82 -6.62
CA LEU A 540 -0.58 19.43 -6.71
C LEU A 540 0.92 19.37 -7.06
N GLU A 541 1.32 19.98 -8.17
CA GLU A 541 2.71 20.00 -8.65
C GLU A 541 3.69 20.57 -7.61
N ALA A 542 3.32 21.65 -6.93
CA ALA A 542 4.15 22.23 -5.87
C ALA A 542 4.43 21.24 -4.73
N MET A 543 3.45 20.43 -4.33
CA MET A 543 3.67 19.36 -3.34
C MET A 543 4.51 18.21 -3.93
N LEU A 544 4.21 17.77 -5.16
CA LEU A 544 4.92 16.66 -5.79
C LEU A 544 6.42 16.99 -5.95
N ALA A 545 6.76 18.20 -6.36
CA ALA A 545 8.14 18.64 -6.59
C ALA A 545 9.01 18.67 -5.32
N MET A 546 8.40 18.71 -4.13
CA MET A 546 9.15 18.63 -2.86
C MET A 546 9.79 17.26 -2.64
N GLY A 547 9.24 16.20 -3.27
CA GLY A 547 9.63 14.82 -3.03
C GLY A 547 9.70 14.49 -1.53
N ALA A 548 10.77 13.83 -1.12
CA ALA A 548 11.05 13.53 0.27
C ALA A 548 12.06 14.52 0.89
N SER A 549 12.24 15.73 0.37
CA SER A 549 13.25 16.67 0.89
C SER A 549 12.85 17.36 2.20
N ARG A 550 11.56 17.42 2.51
CA ARG A 550 11.01 18.07 3.71
C ARG A 550 10.23 17.07 4.59
N PRO A 551 10.10 17.35 5.90
CA PRO A 551 9.23 16.58 6.77
C PRO A 551 7.80 16.53 6.22
N TRP A 552 7.13 15.38 6.30
CA TRP A 552 5.79 15.22 5.72
C TRP A 552 4.75 16.25 6.20
N PRO A 553 4.77 16.82 7.43
CA PRO A 553 3.81 17.87 7.82
C PRO A 553 3.96 19.15 6.99
N GLU A 554 5.17 19.47 6.54
CA GLU A 554 5.41 20.62 5.66
C GLU A 554 4.94 20.34 4.23
N VAL A 555 5.17 19.11 3.74
CA VAL A 555 4.70 18.68 2.42
C VAL A 555 3.17 18.61 2.38
N LEU A 556 2.54 18.12 3.45
CA LEU A 556 1.09 18.14 3.62
C LEU A 556 0.54 19.57 3.57
N HIS A 557 1.18 20.49 4.30
CA HIS A 557 0.74 21.88 4.37
C HIS A 557 0.78 22.58 3.02
N ALA A 558 1.80 22.31 2.19
CA ALA A 558 1.86 22.84 0.83
C ALA A 558 0.64 22.42 -0.02
N MET A 559 0.15 21.20 0.20
CA MET A 559 -0.99 20.64 -0.53
C MET A 559 -2.35 21.03 0.03
N THR A 560 -2.51 21.00 1.36
CA THR A 560 -3.83 21.06 2.00
C THR A 560 -4.03 22.33 2.84
N GLY A 561 -2.95 23.03 3.19
CA GLY A 561 -2.96 24.07 4.22
C GLY A 561 -2.96 23.52 5.65
N GLU A 562 -3.02 22.20 5.83
CA GLU A 562 -3.07 21.51 7.14
C GLU A 562 -1.73 20.83 7.43
N ARG A 563 -1.35 20.71 8.71
CA ARG A 563 -0.07 20.08 9.12
C ARG A 563 -0.25 18.69 9.73
N GLU A 564 -1.49 18.29 10.00
CA GLU A 564 -1.82 17.00 10.60
C GLU A 564 -2.56 16.15 9.57
N MET A 565 -2.31 14.84 9.59
CA MET A 565 -3.15 13.91 8.84
C MET A 565 -4.57 13.95 9.43
N ASP A 566 -5.59 14.04 8.59
CA ASP A 566 -6.97 14.16 9.05
C ASP A 566 -7.92 13.24 8.28
N ALA A 567 -8.46 12.25 8.98
CA ALA A 567 -9.48 11.38 8.43
C ALA A 567 -10.88 12.02 8.39
N GLY A 568 -11.04 13.22 8.96
CA GLY A 568 -12.25 14.02 8.86
C GLY A 568 -12.66 14.30 7.41
N ALA A 569 -11.70 14.43 6.48
CA ALA A 569 -11.99 14.57 5.05
C ALA A 569 -12.70 13.35 4.45
N MET A 570 -12.34 12.13 4.88
CA MET A 570 -13.07 10.91 4.47
C MET A 570 -14.48 10.90 5.07
N VAL A 571 -14.64 11.28 6.34
CA VAL A 571 -15.95 11.36 6.99
C VAL A 571 -16.85 12.38 6.29
N GLU A 572 -16.31 13.54 5.89
CA GLU A 572 -16.99 14.56 5.09
C GLU A 572 -17.45 14.01 3.73
N TYR A 573 -16.58 13.31 3.01
CA TYR A 573 -16.91 12.67 1.72
C TYR A 573 -18.09 11.69 1.84
N PHE A 574 -18.10 10.87 2.90
CA PHE A 574 -19.14 9.86 3.12
C PHE A 574 -20.32 10.33 3.98
N ALA A 575 -20.40 11.62 4.34
CA ALA A 575 -21.46 12.13 5.23
C ALA A 575 -22.90 11.80 4.74
N PRO A 576 -23.23 11.90 3.43
CA PRO A 576 -24.55 11.49 2.95
C PRO A 576 -24.84 10.00 3.16
N LEU A 577 -23.83 9.15 2.96
CA LEU A 577 -23.93 7.71 3.20
C LEU A 577 -24.06 7.40 4.69
N ALA A 578 -23.29 8.06 5.55
CA ALA A 578 -23.35 7.90 7.00
C ALA A 578 -24.78 8.15 7.51
N ALA A 579 -25.38 9.27 7.11
CA ALA A 579 -26.76 9.61 7.48
C ALA A 579 -27.77 8.57 6.95
N TRP A 580 -27.52 8.01 5.76
CA TRP A 580 -28.34 6.94 5.20
C TRP A 580 -28.20 5.62 5.98
N LEU A 581 -26.97 5.21 6.29
CA LEU A 581 -26.67 4.01 7.08
C LEU A 581 -27.30 4.09 8.47
N ASP A 582 -27.27 5.25 9.12
CA ASP A 582 -27.88 5.44 10.44
C ASP A 582 -29.40 5.25 10.41
N ARG A 583 -30.06 5.69 9.32
CA ARG A 583 -31.49 5.40 9.11
C ARG A 583 -31.72 3.92 8.88
N GLN A 584 -30.89 3.26 8.06
CA GLN A 584 -31.02 1.83 7.84
C GLN A 584 -30.84 1.06 9.15
N ASN A 585 -29.86 1.43 9.96
CA ASN A 585 -29.45 0.72 11.18
C ASN A 585 -30.30 1.05 12.42
N ARG A 586 -31.40 1.80 12.30
CA ARG A 586 -32.31 2.06 13.43
C ARG A 586 -32.76 0.75 14.08
N GLY A 587 -32.54 0.65 15.39
CA GLY A 587 -32.87 -0.55 16.18
C GLY A 587 -31.87 -1.71 16.03
N ARG A 588 -30.77 -1.54 15.29
CA ARG A 588 -29.70 -2.54 15.17
C ARG A 588 -28.54 -2.23 16.12
N GLN A 589 -27.88 -3.29 16.57
CA GLN A 589 -26.64 -3.16 17.34
C GLN A 589 -25.48 -2.79 16.41
N LEU A 590 -24.80 -1.67 16.71
CA LEU A 590 -23.52 -1.34 16.09
C LEU A 590 -22.38 -2.11 16.75
N GLY A 591 -21.35 -2.47 15.97
CA GLY A 591 -20.29 -3.35 16.43
C GLY A 591 -20.75 -4.79 16.64
N TRP A 592 -19.96 -5.59 17.34
CA TRP A 592 -20.14 -7.02 17.49
C TRP A 592 -19.82 -7.48 18.91
N THR A 593 -20.43 -8.58 19.32
CA THR A 593 -20.12 -9.27 20.58
C THR A 593 -19.09 -10.37 20.35
N ASP A 594 -18.09 -10.48 21.24
CA ASP A 594 -17.05 -11.53 21.19
C ASP A 594 -17.58 -12.89 21.73
N ARG A 595 -18.82 -13.24 21.38
CA ARG A 595 -19.39 -14.54 21.74
C ARG A 595 -18.90 -15.57 20.73
N ARG A 596 -17.78 -16.23 21.05
CA ARG A 596 -17.41 -17.49 20.36
C ARG A 596 -18.62 -18.43 20.44
N PRO A 597 -19.07 -19.05 19.34
CA PRO A 597 -20.12 -20.05 19.43
C PRO A 597 -19.63 -21.17 20.36
N ALA A 598 -20.45 -21.51 21.35
CA ALA A 598 -20.19 -22.61 22.25
C ALA A 598 -19.93 -23.87 21.40
N LYS A 599 -18.82 -24.56 21.68
CA LYS A 599 -18.48 -25.86 21.07
C LYS A 599 -19.75 -26.72 21.06
N ARG A 600 -20.31 -27.01 19.88
CA ARG A 600 -21.22 -28.15 19.75
C ARG A 600 -20.39 -29.38 20.10
N ARG A 601 -20.82 -30.08 21.17
CA ARG A 601 -20.23 -31.34 21.63
C ARG A 601 -20.34 -32.41 20.58
#